data_AF-A0A6I7PMV0-F1
#
_entry.id   AF-A0A6I7PMV0-F1
#
_cell.length_a   1.000
_cell.length_b   1.000
_cell.length_c   1.000
_cell.angle_alpha   90.00
_cell.angle_beta   90.00
_cell.angle_gamma   90.00
#
_symmetry.space_group_name_H-M   'P 1'
#
loop_
_entity.id
_entity.type
_entity.pdbx_description
1 polymer ?
#
loop_
_entity_poly.entity_id
_entity_poly.type
_entity_poly.pdbx_seq_one_letter_code
_entity_poly.pdbx_strand_id
1 'polypeptide(L)'
;MRLHRCHHRARSERPADRRGGVLIEFALITLIGYIFIAALLTFGQYFYSAQVVQQAADIAARELSRTPLPANITFDDLLADPTNEFSQRIYSEDFLAIDVTTWANNPGGVTLLEHLDTLGIPIVNKALVPVMFIENVGGTTLLRYPGALIDRGGTFSVAVPQVLSINGAETIRWTRVLEEIRAPGEPSAFPLTSPQGGLVALRVNYPFQAGAMSAHRPNPGGPFEPTIGSPIEADDANVSVVGGGIPGGGTPVDPTGGAPAGTFAGIFGLGKQQARGLELRPYRRVVTAQSIFRREVFE
;
A
#
# COMPACT_ATOMS: atom_id res chain seq x y z
N MET A 1 92.24 23.25 2.56
CA MET A 1 91.44 22.02 2.33
C MET A 1 90.09 22.23 3.01
N ARG A 2 89.07 22.69 2.26
CA ARG A 2 87.72 23.02 2.79
C ARG A 2 86.82 21.82 2.59
N LEU A 3 86.34 21.22 3.68
CA LEU A 3 85.34 20.14 3.65
C LEU A 3 83.95 20.74 3.44
N HIS A 4 83.36 20.50 2.26
CA HIS A 4 81.96 20.75 1.97
C HIS A 4 81.09 19.74 2.73
N ARG A 5 80.30 20.20 3.72
CA ARG A 5 79.19 19.42 4.27
C ARG A 5 77.99 19.53 3.34
N CYS A 6 77.62 18.42 2.73
CA CYS A 6 76.39 18.26 1.97
C CYS A 6 75.23 18.00 2.95
N HIS A 7 74.32 18.96 3.10
CA HIS A 7 73.08 18.77 3.86
C HIS A 7 72.04 18.07 2.97
N HIS A 8 71.87 16.77 3.15
CA HIS A 8 70.67 16.08 2.67
C HIS A 8 69.48 16.52 3.52
N ARG A 9 68.64 17.40 2.96
CA ARG A 9 67.28 17.64 3.48
C ARG A 9 66.44 16.40 3.18
N ALA A 10 66.25 15.55 4.18
CA ALA A 10 65.18 14.57 4.16
C ALA A 10 63.85 15.32 4.23
N ARG A 11 63.11 15.37 3.12
CA ARG A 11 61.70 15.76 3.12
C ARG A 11 60.94 14.65 3.84
N SER A 12 60.61 14.89 5.11
CA SER A 12 59.61 14.11 5.83
C SER A 12 58.26 14.41 5.18
N GLU A 13 57.79 13.53 4.31
CA GLU A 13 56.38 13.46 3.95
C GLU A 13 55.62 13.05 5.22
N ARG A 14 54.81 13.97 5.73
CA ARG A 14 53.96 13.72 6.90
C ARG A 14 52.95 12.64 6.51
N PRO A 15 52.81 11.52 7.27
CA PRO A 15 51.78 10.52 7.04
C PRO A 15 50.44 11.05 7.57
N ALA A 16 49.91 12.08 6.95
CA ALA A 16 48.62 12.66 7.24
C ALA A 16 47.80 12.62 5.95
N ASP A 17 47.08 11.51 5.71
CA ASP A 17 45.81 11.55 4.95
C ASP A 17 45.08 10.20 4.79
N ARG A 18 45.75 9.06 5.01
CA ARG A 18 45.14 7.75 4.72
C ARG A 18 43.92 7.41 5.60
N ARG A 19 43.83 7.97 6.81
CA ARG A 19 42.70 7.73 7.73
C ARG A 19 41.42 8.44 7.30
N GLY A 20 41.52 9.62 6.66
CA GLY A 20 40.37 10.36 6.13
C GLY A 20 39.81 9.72 4.86
N GLY A 21 40.70 9.26 3.96
CA GLY A 21 40.30 8.56 2.74
C GLY A 21 39.51 7.27 2.99
N VAL A 22 39.94 6.45 3.96
CA VAL A 22 39.25 5.20 4.32
C VAL A 22 37.85 5.46 4.89
N LEU A 23 37.65 6.53 5.67
CA LEU A 23 36.32 6.90 6.18
C LEU A 23 35.37 7.34 5.05
N ILE A 24 35.88 8.11 4.08
CA ILE A 24 35.10 8.56 2.93
C ILE A 24 34.75 7.37 2.03
N GLU A 25 35.72 6.50 1.76
CA GLU A 25 35.52 5.31 0.93
C GLU A 25 34.52 4.35 1.59
N PHE A 26 34.67 4.10 2.89
CA PHE A 26 33.71 3.30 3.64
C PHE A 26 32.31 3.95 3.63
N ALA A 27 32.21 5.26 3.89
CA ALA A 27 30.94 5.96 3.85
C ALA A 27 30.28 5.88 2.47
N LEU A 28 31.05 6.01 1.40
CA LEU A 28 30.56 5.89 0.03
C LEU A 28 30.09 4.47 -0.28
N ILE A 29 30.87 3.45 0.07
CA ILE A 29 30.51 2.03 -0.13
C ILE A 29 29.26 1.69 0.67
N THR A 30 29.17 2.12 1.93
CA THR A 30 27.99 1.91 2.79
C THR A 30 26.77 2.65 2.25
N LEU A 31 26.93 3.89 1.78
CA LEU A 31 25.84 4.66 1.19
C LEU A 31 25.30 3.98 -0.08
N ILE A 32 26.20 3.59 -0.97
CA ILE A 32 25.85 2.88 -2.21
C ILE A 32 25.17 1.55 -1.87
N GLY A 33 25.75 0.76 -0.96
CA GLY A 33 25.18 -0.50 -0.50
C GLY A 33 23.78 -0.33 0.10
N TYR A 34 23.58 0.69 0.92
CA TYR A 34 22.28 1.03 1.49
C TYR A 34 21.26 1.36 0.39
N ILE A 35 21.61 2.21 -0.59
CA ILE A 35 20.71 2.56 -1.70
C ILE A 35 20.34 1.31 -2.50
N PHE A 36 21.30 0.43 -2.78
CA PHE A 36 21.02 -0.82 -3.51
C PHE A 36 20.09 -1.75 -2.75
N ILE A 37 20.31 -1.94 -1.44
CA ILE A 37 19.43 -2.78 -0.60
C ILE A 37 18.03 -2.16 -0.50
N ALA A 38 17.95 -0.85 -0.25
CA ALA A 38 16.67 -0.14 -0.16
C ALA A 38 15.89 -0.23 -1.48
N ALA A 39 16.56 -0.04 -2.62
CA ALA A 39 15.96 -0.19 -3.94
C ALA A 39 15.50 -1.63 -4.18
N LEU A 40 16.34 -2.64 -3.90
CA LEU A 40 16.00 -4.05 -4.10
C LEU A 40 14.77 -4.46 -3.28
N LEU A 41 14.71 -4.07 -2.00
CA LEU A 41 13.57 -4.36 -1.15
C LEU A 41 12.30 -3.64 -1.62
N THR A 42 12.41 -2.36 -1.96
CA THR A 42 11.28 -1.53 -2.38
C THR A 42 10.70 -2.02 -3.72
N PHE A 43 11.54 -2.25 -4.72
CA PHE A 43 11.09 -2.76 -6.02
C PHE A 43 10.65 -4.22 -5.94
N GLY A 44 11.32 -5.06 -5.15
CA GLY A 44 10.91 -6.44 -4.90
C GLY A 44 9.49 -6.52 -4.33
N GLN A 45 9.20 -5.74 -3.29
CA GLN A 45 7.85 -5.63 -2.72
C GLN A 45 6.84 -5.08 -3.74
N TYR A 46 7.24 -4.06 -4.53
CA TYR A 46 6.38 -3.48 -5.56
C TYR A 46 5.97 -4.51 -6.62
N PHE A 47 6.92 -5.25 -7.20
CA PHE A 47 6.61 -6.25 -8.22
C PHE A 47 5.86 -7.44 -7.65
N TYR A 48 6.22 -7.90 -6.45
CA TYR A 48 5.50 -8.98 -5.77
C TYR A 48 4.02 -8.61 -5.54
N SER A 49 3.77 -7.44 -4.96
CA SER A 49 2.40 -6.98 -4.70
C SER A 49 1.61 -6.76 -6.00
N ALA A 50 2.24 -6.21 -7.05
CA ALA A 50 1.60 -6.05 -8.36
C ALA A 50 1.15 -7.40 -8.96
N GLN A 51 1.98 -8.45 -8.85
CA GLN A 51 1.64 -9.78 -9.35
C GLN A 51 0.47 -10.41 -8.58
N VAL A 52 0.50 -10.35 -7.24
CA VAL A 52 -0.58 -10.88 -6.40
C VAL A 52 -1.90 -10.16 -6.69
N VAL A 53 -1.86 -8.84 -6.78
CA VAL A 53 -3.05 -8.01 -7.02
C VAL A 53 -3.60 -8.21 -8.44
N GLN A 54 -2.74 -8.46 -9.43
CA GLN A 54 -3.17 -8.86 -10.78
C GLN A 54 -3.86 -10.22 -10.78
N GLN A 55 -3.28 -11.22 -10.11
CA GLN A 55 -3.91 -12.53 -9.98
C GLN A 55 -5.29 -12.43 -9.29
N ALA A 56 -5.40 -11.62 -8.23
CA ALA A 56 -6.65 -11.39 -7.54
C ALA A 56 -7.70 -10.72 -8.44
N ALA A 57 -7.31 -9.73 -9.26
CA ALA A 57 -8.21 -9.09 -10.23
C ALA A 57 -8.72 -10.08 -11.29
N ASP A 58 -7.84 -10.95 -11.80
CA ASP A 58 -8.21 -11.98 -12.78
C ASP A 58 -9.16 -13.03 -12.19
N ILE A 59 -8.92 -13.46 -10.95
CA ILE A 59 -9.83 -14.37 -10.22
C ILE A 59 -11.18 -13.68 -10.01
N ALA A 60 -11.18 -12.45 -9.49
CA ALA A 60 -12.41 -11.71 -9.20
C ALA A 60 -13.29 -11.57 -10.44
N ALA A 61 -12.72 -11.12 -11.55
CA ALA A 61 -13.48 -10.87 -12.75
C ALA A 61 -13.95 -12.17 -13.43
N ARG A 62 -13.16 -13.25 -13.38
CA ARG A 62 -13.54 -14.58 -13.91
C ARG A 62 -14.63 -15.27 -13.11
N GLU A 63 -14.53 -15.26 -11.78
CA GLU A 63 -15.55 -15.89 -10.93
C GLU A 63 -16.86 -15.12 -11.01
N LEU A 64 -16.78 -13.78 -10.98
CA LEU A 64 -17.96 -12.94 -11.09
C LEU A 64 -18.62 -13.04 -12.47
N SER A 65 -17.85 -13.20 -13.56
CA SER A 65 -18.43 -13.38 -14.88
C SER A 65 -19.24 -14.66 -15.03
N ARG A 66 -19.00 -15.66 -14.16
CA ARG A 66 -19.68 -16.97 -14.15
C ARG A 66 -20.71 -17.12 -13.05
N THR A 67 -20.95 -16.08 -12.28
CA THR A 67 -21.92 -16.14 -11.20
C THR A 67 -23.32 -15.89 -11.75
N PRO A 68 -24.31 -16.76 -11.47
CA PRO A 68 -25.68 -16.55 -11.88
C PRO A 68 -26.29 -15.39 -11.09
N LEU A 69 -26.32 -14.22 -11.71
CA LEU A 69 -26.81 -12.98 -11.10
C LEU A 69 -28.04 -12.43 -11.85
N PRO A 70 -28.89 -11.61 -11.23
CA PRO A 70 -29.98 -10.90 -11.92
C PRO A 70 -29.47 -9.97 -13.03
N ALA A 71 -30.21 -9.83 -14.13
CA ALA A 71 -29.76 -9.08 -15.30
C ALA A 71 -29.55 -7.57 -15.04
N ASN A 72 -30.29 -6.99 -14.09
CA ASN A 72 -30.30 -5.57 -13.77
C ASN A 72 -29.46 -5.19 -12.55
N ILE A 73 -28.83 -6.15 -11.87
CA ILE A 73 -28.04 -5.87 -10.66
C ILE A 73 -26.78 -5.09 -11.02
N THR A 74 -26.44 -4.07 -10.22
CA THR A 74 -25.20 -3.30 -10.38
C THR A 74 -24.10 -3.85 -9.46
N PHE A 75 -22.85 -3.48 -9.72
CA PHE A 75 -21.74 -3.87 -8.85
C PHE A 75 -21.84 -3.24 -7.45
N ASP A 76 -22.37 -2.02 -7.35
CA ASP A 76 -22.58 -1.36 -6.05
C ASP A 76 -23.67 -2.09 -5.24
N ASP A 77 -24.71 -2.63 -5.88
CA ASP A 77 -25.73 -3.47 -5.20
C ASP A 77 -25.12 -4.77 -4.65
N LEU A 78 -24.20 -5.39 -5.42
CA LEU A 78 -23.49 -6.60 -4.97
C LEU A 78 -22.63 -6.34 -3.73
N LEU A 79 -22.03 -5.17 -3.61
CA LEU A 79 -21.23 -4.82 -2.45
C LEU A 79 -22.07 -4.40 -1.23
N ALA A 80 -23.31 -3.96 -1.46
CA ALA A 80 -24.20 -3.51 -0.40
C ALA A 80 -24.92 -4.66 0.33
N ASP A 81 -25.14 -5.79 -0.35
CA ASP A 81 -25.85 -6.94 0.22
C ASP A 81 -24.88 -8.07 0.64
N PRO A 82 -24.62 -8.26 1.95
CA PRO A 82 -23.71 -9.30 2.43
C PRO A 82 -24.25 -10.73 2.24
N THR A 83 -25.54 -10.88 1.92
CA THR A 83 -26.19 -12.20 1.79
C THR A 83 -26.12 -12.77 0.38
N ASN A 84 -25.67 -11.99 -0.60
CA ASN A 84 -25.59 -12.46 -1.97
C ASN A 84 -24.43 -13.43 -2.20
N GLU A 85 -24.49 -14.17 -3.30
CA GLU A 85 -23.48 -15.18 -3.66
C GLU A 85 -22.09 -14.56 -3.86
N PHE A 86 -22.03 -13.32 -4.36
CA PHE A 86 -20.77 -12.59 -4.56
C PHE A 86 -20.05 -12.31 -3.23
N SER A 87 -20.74 -11.80 -2.22
CA SER A 87 -20.19 -11.50 -0.91
C SER A 87 -19.80 -12.75 -0.13
N GLN A 88 -20.54 -13.84 -0.29
CA GLN A 88 -20.29 -15.09 0.41
C GLN A 88 -19.15 -15.92 -0.22
N ARG A 89 -19.02 -15.91 -1.55
CA ARG A 89 -18.09 -16.81 -2.27
C ARG A 89 -16.93 -16.09 -2.93
N ILE A 90 -17.15 -14.88 -3.43
CA ILE A 90 -16.19 -14.17 -4.30
C ILE A 90 -15.40 -13.14 -3.52
N TYR A 91 -16.06 -12.11 -2.97
CA TYR A 91 -15.39 -11.00 -2.32
C TYR A 91 -16.28 -10.30 -1.29
N SER A 92 -15.74 -10.04 -0.10
CA SER A 92 -16.36 -9.18 0.90
C SER A 92 -15.35 -8.20 1.51
N GLU A 93 -15.80 -6.97 1.76
CA GLU A 93 -14.99 -5.91 2.38
C GLU A 93 -14.69 -6.18 3.86
N ASP A 94 -15.48 -7.03 4.52
CA ASP A 94 -15.28 -7.36 5.94
C ASP A 94 -14.07 -8.28 6.15
N PHE A 95 -13.68 -9.03 5.10
CA PHE A 95 -12.46 -9.84 5.11
C PHE A 95 -11.22 -9.08 4.61
N LEU A 96 -11.25 -7.74 4.62
CA LEU A 96 -10.06 -6.91 4.40
C LEU A 96 -9.29 -6.62 5.69
N ALA A 97 -9.92 -6.79 6.86
CA ALA A 97 -9.27 -6.71 8.16
C ALA A 97 -9.86 -7.79 9.08
N ILE A 98 -9.11 -8.87 9.23
CA ILE A 98 -9.56 -10.09 9.90
C ILE A 98 -8.98 -10.13 11.30
N ASP A 99 -9.82 -10.29 12.31
CA ASP A 99 -9.37 -10.56 13.67
C ASP A 99 -8.76 -11.97 13.75
N VAL A 100 -7.46 -12.02 14.00
CA VAL A 100 -6.68 -13.24 14.19
C VAL A 100 -6.10 -13.31 15.61
N THR A 101 -6.62 -12.54 16.56
CA THR A 101 -6.13 -12.47 17.95
C THR A 101 -6.09 -13.85 18.60
N THR A 102 -7.14 -14.64 18.41
CA THR A 102 -7.24 -16.00 18.97
C THR A 102 -6.15 -16.92 18.42
N TRP A 103 -5.96 -16.91 17.10
CA TRP A 103 -4.90 -17.67 16.43
C TRP A 103 -3.51 -17.17 16.80
N ALA A 104 -3.29 -15.85 16.85
CA ALA A 104 -2.00 -15.25 17.17
C ALA A 104 -1.54 -15.58 18.60
N ASN A 105 -2.47 -15.63 19.56
CA ASN A 105 -2.17 -15.95 20.95
C ASN A 105 -2.02 -17.45 21.21
N ASN A 106 -2.78 -18.28 20.49
CA ASN A 106 -2.68 -19.73 20.61
C ASN A 106 -2.96 -20.40 19.26
N PRO A 107 -1.93 -20.59 18.42
CA PRO A 107 -2.10 -21.18 17.11
C PRO A 107 -2.58 -22.64 17.14
N GLY A 108 -2.51 -23.33 18.28
CA GLY A 108 -3.02 -24.71 18.43
C GLY A 108 -2.41 -25.74 17.47
N GLY A 109 -1.29 -25.42 16.82
CA GLY A 109 -0.67 -26.24 15.78
C GLY A 109 -1.29 -26.12 14.38
N VAL A 110 -2.29 -25.25 14.17
CA VAL A 110 -2.84 -24.95 12.84
C VAL A 110 -2.13 -23.78 12.19
N THR A 111 -1.96 -23.86 10.87
CA THR A 111 -1.39 -22.76 10.09
C THR A 111 -2.37 -21.59 9.99
N LEU A 112 -1.86 -20.40 9.67
CA LEU A 112 -2.71 -19.23 9.43
C LEU A 112 -3.76 -19.51 8.35
N LEU A 113 -3.35 -20.13 7.24
CA LEU A 113 -4.24 -20.43 6.13
C LEU A 113 -5.36 -21.40 6.53
N GLU A 114 -5.04 -22.44 7.31
CA GLU A 114 -6.04 -23.37 7.85
C GLU A 114 -7.04 -22.65 8.76
N HIS A 115 -6.57 -21.76 9.64
CA HIS A 115 -7.45 -20.96 10.49
C HIS A 115 -8.36 -20.05 9.64
N LEU A 116 -7.79 -19.34 8.67
CA LEU A 116 -8.52 -18.49 7.74
C LEU A 116 -9.56 -19.26 6.93
N ASP A 117 -9.29 -20.51 6.54
CA ASP A 117 -10.26 -21.36 5.85
C ASP A 117 -11.49 -21.68 6.72
N THR A 118 -11.31 -21.83 8.04
CA THR A 118 -12.45 -22.04 8.96
C THR A 118 -13.39 -20.85 9.07
N LEU A 119 -12.91 -19.65 8.72
CA LEU A 119 -13.71 -18.42 8.71
C LEU A 119 -14.54 -18.27 7.42
N GLY A 120 -14.42 -19.19 6.46
CA GLY A 120 -15.20 -19.16 5.22
C GLY A 120 -14.84 -18.00 4.30
N ILE A 121 -13.56 -17.59 4.26
CA ILE A 121 -13.12 -16.42 3.50
C ILE A 121 -13.42 -16.58 2.00
N PRO A 122 -13.95 -15.55 1.32
CA PRO A 122 -14.18 -15.56 -0.12
C PRO A 122 -12.89 -15.73 -0.95
N ILE A 123 -13.00 -16.26 -2.16
CA ILE A 123 -11.84 -16.65 -2.98
C ILE A 123 -10.92 -15.46 -3.33
N VAL A 124 -11.48 -14.27 -3.56
CA VAL A 124 -10.68 -13.07 -3.85
C VAL A 124 -9.96 -12.60 -2.61
N ASN A 125 -10.63 -12.57 -1.44
CA ASN A 125 -9.99 -12.23 -0.18
C ASN A 125 -8.85 -13.20 0.15
N LYS A 126 -9.01 -14.50 -0.11
CA LYS A 126 -7.92 -15.50 0.00
C LYS A 126 -6.74 -15.19 -0.92
N ALA A 127 -7.00 -14.79 -2.16
CA ALA A 127 -5.96 -14.38 -3.10
C ALA A 127 -5.20 -13.11 -2.64
N LEU A 128 -5.81 -12.26 -1.81
CA LEU A 128 -5.20 -11.05 -1.27
C LEU A 128 -4.39 -11.28 0.01
N VAL A 129 -4.55 -12.43 0.70
CA VAL A 129 -3.81 -12.75 1.93
C VAL A 129 -2.30 -12.54 1.83
N PRO A 130 -1.60 -12.90 0.72
CA PRO A 130 -0.14 -12.74 0.64
C PRO A 130 0.36 -11.29 0.70
N VAL A 131 -0.50 -10.31 0.43
CA VAL A 131 -0.17 -8.87 0.53
C VAL A 131 -0.72 -8.20 1.79
N MET A 132 -1.42 -8.95 2.64
CA MET A 132 -1.86 -8.50 3.96
C MET A 132 -0.71 -8.58 4.98
N PHE A 133 -0.83 -7.81 6.05
CA PHE A 133 0.12 -7.85 7.16
C PHE A 133 -0.61 -7.90 8.50
N ILE A 134 0.12 -8.36 9.51
CA ILE A 134 -0.38 -8.44 10.88
C ILE A 134 -0.05 -7.14 11.61
N GLU A 135 -1.05 -6.58 12.28
CA GLU A 135 -0.91 -5.39 13.12
C GLU A 135 -1.75 -5.53 14.39
N ASN A 136 -1.26 -4.98 15.51
CA ASN A 136 -2.01 -4.92 16.76
C ASN A 136 -2.70 -3.56 16.88
N VAL A 137 -4.03 -3.57 17.01
CA VAL A 137 -4.86 -2.37 17.13
C VAL A 137 -5.69 -2.49 18.40
N GLY A 138 -5.41 -1.66 19.40
CA GLY A 138 -6.20 -1.64 20.64
C GLY A 138 -6.27 -2.98 21.40
N GLY A 139 -5.27 -3.86 21.22
CA GLY A 139 -5.25 -5.20 21.82
C GLY A 139 -5.83 -6.31 20.93
N THR A 140 -6.37 -5.97 19.76
CA THR A 140 -6.81 -6.91 18.74
C THR A 140 -5.71 -7.08 17.69
N THR A 141 -5.31 -8.32 17.42
CA THR A 141 -4.38 -8.65 16.34
C THR A 141 -5.17 -8.81 15.04
N LEU A 142 -4.97 -7.90 14.09
CA LEU A 142 -5.62 -7.91 12.79
C LEU A 142 -4.65 -8.39 11.70
N LEU A 143 -5.09 -9.34 10.87
CA LEU A 143 -4.52 -9.56 9.54
C LEU A 143 -5.28 -8.64 8.58
N ARG A 144 -4.63 -7.60 8.08
CA ARG A 144 -5.31 -6.59 7.25
C ARG A 144 -4.61 -6.26 5.96
N TYR A 145 -5.42 -5.85 4.99
CA TYR A 145 -4.97 -5.27 3.74
C TYR A 145 -4.32 -3.89 3.98
N PRO A 146 -3.30 -3.51 3.19
CA PRO A 146 -2.74 -2.16 3.25
C PRO A 146 -3.74 -1.07 2.91
N GLY A 147 -3.72 0.01 3.70
CA GLY A 147 -4.63 1.15 3.55
C GLY A 147 -5.04 1.73 4.90
N ALA A 148 -6.05 2.60 4.87
CA ALA A 148 -6.66 3.16 6.07
C ALA A 148 -7.58 2.12 6.71
N LEU A 149 -7.43 1.92 8.02
CA LEU A 149 -8.33 1.06 8.79
C LEU A 149 -9.64 1.80 9.04
N ILE A 150 -10.76 1.16 8.70
CA ILE A 150 -12.11 1.71 8.85
C ILE A 150 -12.85 0.88 9.89
N ASP A 151 -13.35 1.54 10.93
CA ASP A 151 -14.27 0.95 11.90
C ASP A 151 -15.72 1.15 11.44
N ARG A 152 -16.48 0.06 11.36
CA ARG A 152 -17.90 0.03 10.99
C ARG A 152 -18.81 -0.33 12.17
N GLY A 153 -18.41 0.02 13.39
CA GLY A 153 -19.20 -0.19 14.59
C GLY A 153 -19.05 -1.61 15.16
N GLY A 154 -17.83 -2.15 15.12
CA GLY A 154 -17.50 -3.48 15.66
C GLY A 154 -16.89 -4.44 14.64
N THR A 155 -16.91 -4.11 13.35
CA THR A 155 -16.12 -4.78 12.31
C THR A 155 -15.13 -3.80 11.70
N PHE A 156 -13.97 -4.32 11.31
CA PHE A 156 -12.96 -3.54 10.63
C PHE A 156 -12.96 -3.84 9.13
N SER A 157 -12.67 -2.81 8.35
CA SER A 157 -12.42 -2.94 6.91
C SER A 157 -11.28 -1.99 6.51
N VAL A 158 -10.97 -1.95 5.22
CA VAL A 158 -9.87 -1.15 4.69
C VAL A 158 -10.35 -0.31 3.50
N ALA A 159 -10.03 0.98 3.53
CA ALA A 159 -10.20 1.88 2.40
C ALA A 159 -8.83 2.33 1.87
N VAL A 160 -8.74 2.54 0.56
CA VAL A 160 -7.51 2.96 -0.10
C VAL A 160 -7.52 4.48 -0.26
N PRO A 161 -6.58 5.21 0.37
CA PRO A 161 -6.44 6.65 0.18
C PRO A 161 -5.68 6.94 -1.13
N GLN A 162 -6.35 7.55 -2.10
CA GLN A 162 -5.69 8.03 -3.31
C GLN A 162 -5.34 9.52 -3.17
N VAL A 163 -4.05 9.85 -3.14
CA VAL A 163 -3.59 11.24 -3.10
C VAL A 163 -3.72 11.87 -4.47
N LEU A 164 -4.49 12.97 -4.57
CA LEU A 164 -4.73 13.70 -5.82
C LEU A 164 -3.79 14.89 -5.98
N SER A 165 -3.50 15.60 -4.89
CA SER A 165 -2.60 16.76 -4.89
C SER A 165 -1.98 16.98 -3.51
N ILE A 166 -0.91 17.77 -3.48
CA ILE A 166 -0.19 18.14 -2.26
C ILE A 166 0.05 19.66 -2.30
N ASN A 167 -0.77 20.42 -1.58
CA ASN A 167 -0.69 21.89 -1.50
C ASN A 167 -0.62 22.30 -0.02
N GLY A 168 0.58 22.18 0.57
CA GLY A 168 0.74 22.18 2.03
C GLY A 168 0.55 20.76 2.57
N ALA A 169 -0.71 20.37 2.77
CA ALA A 169 -1.12 19.02 3.15
C ALA A 169 -1.74 18.25 1.97
N GLU A 170 -2.05 16.97 2.18
CA GLU A 170 -2.54 16.10 1.12
C GLU A 170 -4.05 16.24 0.90
N THR A 171 -4.45 16.27 -0.38
CA THR A 171 -5.85 16.09 -0.78
C THR A 171 -6.03 14.66 -1.24
N ILE A 172 -6.92 13.92 -0.59
CA ILE A 172 -7.18 12.50 -0.88
C ILE A 172 -8.60 12.28 -1.39
N ARG A 173 -8.76 11.19 -2.13
CA ARG A 173 -10.06 10.59 -2.46
C ARG A 173 -10.04 9.14 -1.98
N TRP A 174 -11.15 8.71 -1.40
CA TRP A 174 -11.32 7.32 -1.02
C TRP A 174 -11.63 6.44 -2.23
N THR A 175 -11.00 5.28 -2.25
CA THR A 175 -11.19 4.26 -3.27
C THR A 175 -11.38 2.91 -2.58
N ARG A 176 -12.24 2.04 -3.15
CA ARG A 176 -12.39 0.66 -2.66
C ARG A 176 -11.17 -0.18 -3.05
N VAL A 177 -10.93 -1.25 -2.29
CA VAL A 177 -9.91 -2.25 -2.67
C VAL A 177 -10.31 -2.94 -3.97
N LEU A 178 -11.56 -3.37 -4.12
CA LEU A 178 -12.12 -3.89 -5.37
C LEU A 178 -13.23 -2.95 -5.86
N GLU A 179 -13.15 -2.48 -7.09
CA GLU A 179 -14.17 -1.63 -7.70
C GLU A 179 -14.38 -1.94 -9.18
N GLU A 180 -15.58 -1.61 -9.68
CA GLU A 180 -15.87 -1.63 -11.10
C GLU A 180 -15.06 -0.54 -11.84
N ILE A 181 -14.56 -0.89 -13.02
CA ILE A 181 -13.96 0.06 -13.95
C ILE A 181 -15.09 0.71 -14.73
N ARG A 182 -15.35 1.98 -14.40
CA ARG A 182 -16.34 2.83 -15.08
C ARG A 182 -15.70 4.14 -15.50
N ALA A 183 -16.09 4.64 -16.66
CA ALA A 183 -15.72 5.99 -17.06
C ALA A 183 -16.47 7.01 -16.17
N PRO A 184 -15.87 8.17 -15.86
CA PRO A 184 -16.53 9.17 -15.01
C PRO A 184 -17.86 9.62 -15.62
N GLY A 185 -18.95 9.49 -14.86
CA GLY A 185 -20.29 9.89 -15.28
C GLY A 185 -21.05 8.85 -16.12
N GLU A 186 -20.44 7.72 -16.44
CA GLU A 186 -21.12 6.63 -17.15
C GLU A 186 -21.83 5.68 -16.18
N PRO A 187 -22.98 5.10 -16.58
CA PRO A 187 -23.65 4.06 -15.80
C PRO A 187 -22.78 2.80 -15.73
N SER A 188 -23.08 1.94 -14.75
CA SER A 188 -22.43 0.63 -14.59
C SER A 188 -22.54 -0.17 -15.90
N ALA A 189 -21.40 -0.73 -16.35
CA ALA A 189 -21.33 -1.62 -17.51
C ALA A 189 -21.61 -3.08 -17.12
N PHE A 190 -21.71 -3.33 -15.81
CA PHE A 190 -21.94 -4.64 -15.20
C PHE A 190 -23.32 -5.27 -15.49
N PRO A 191 -24.45 -4.54 -15.46
CA PRO A 191 -25.76 -5.10 -15.79
C PRO A 191 -25.79 -5.64 -17.23
N LEU A 192 -26.49 -6.75 -17.46
CA LEU A 192 -26.73 -7.28 -18.82
C LEU A 192 -27.59 -6.32 -19.66
N THR A 193 -28.37 -5.47 -19.00
CA THR A 193 -29.18 -4.42 -19.64
C THR A 193 -28.36 -3.19 -20.05
N SER A 194 -27.07 -3.12 -19.70
CA SER A 194 -26.19 -2.03 -20.12
C SER A 194 -25.93 -2.08 -21.64
N PRO A 195 -25.59 -0.95 -22.28
CA PRO A 195 -25.20 -0.92 -23.70
C PRO A 195 -24.04 -1.87 -24.05
N GLN A 196 -23.21 -2.21 -23.06
CA GLN A 196 -22.06 -3.10 -23.19
C GLN A 196 -22.43 -4.59 -23.07
N GLY A 197 -23.69 -4.91 -22.72
CA GLY A 197 -24.20 -6.27 -22.62
C GLY A 197 -23.62 -7.07 -21.46
N GLY A 198 -23.34 -6.41 -20.33
CA GLY A 198 -22.81 -7.02 -19.11
C GLY A 198 -21.33 -7.36 -19.19
N LEU A 199 -20.49 -6.36 -18.93
CA LEU A 199 -19.05 -6.52 -18.79
C LEU A 199 -18.65 -6.55 -17.32
N VAL A 200 -17.86 -7.55 -16.96
CA VAL A 200 -17.21 -7.62 -15.66
C VAL A 200 -15.82 -7.02 -15.80
N ALA A 201 -15.75 -5.69 -15.69
CA ALA A 201 -14.51 -4.93 -15.71
C ALA A 201 -14.19 -4.50 -14.27
N LEU A 202 -13.27 -5.20 -13.61
CA LEU A 202 -12.91 -4.96 -12.22
C LEU A 202 -11.47 -4.49 -12.10
N ARG A 203 -11.21 -3.63 -11.12
CA ARG A 203 -9.87 -3.25 -10.71
C ARG A 203 -9.66 -3.47 -9.22
N VAL A 204 -8.45 -3.89 -8.87
CA VAL A 204 -7.99 -4.01 -7.50
C VAL A 204 -6.93 -2.94 -7.22
N ASN A 205 -7.13 -2.16 -6.16
CA ASN A 205 -6.25 -1.07 -5.76
C ASN A 205 -5.41 -1.45 -4.54
N TYR A 206 -4.10 -1.37 -4.70
CA TYR A 206 -3.11 -1.64 -3.65
C TYR A 206 -2.32 -0.37 -3.32
N PRO A 207 -2.44 0.19 -2.10
CA PRO A 207 -1.65 1.34 -1.70
C PRO A 207 -0.23 0.92 -1.32
N PHE A 208 0.65 0.83 -2.31
CA PHE A 208 2.06 0.56 -2.09
C PHE A 208 2.72 1.70 -1.32
N GLN A 209 3.46 1.35 -0.26
CA GLN A 209 4.29 2.29 0.51
C GLN A 209 5.66 1.68 0.78
N ALA A 210 6.70 2.44 0.47
CA ALA A 210 8.08 2.00 0.63
C ALA A 210 8.50 2.09 2.10
N GLY A 211 8.96 0.98 2.68
CA GLY A 211 9.46 0.98 4.06
C GLY A 211 10.80 1.71 4.27
N ALA A 212 11.59 1.89 3.22
CA ALA A 212 12.96 2.41 3.29
C ALA A 212 13.19 3.73 2.54
N MET A 213 12.14 4.33 1.94
CA MET A 213 12.27 5.55 1.13
C MET A 213 11.23 6.57 1.56
N SER A 214 11.66 7.81 1.78
CA SER A 214 10.79 8.95 2.11
C SER A 214 10.42 9.77 0.88
N ALA A 215 9.21 10.29 0.84
CA ALA A 215 8.69 11.09 -0.26
C ALA A 215 9.17 12.55 -0.17
N HIS A 216 9.49 13.12 -1.33
CA HIS A 216 9.88 14.52 -1.49
C HIS A 216 9.03 15.17 -2.57
N ARG A 217 8.79 16.48 -2.43
CA ARG A 217 8.06 17.26 -3.43
C ARG A 217 8.89 17.38 -4.71
N PRO A 218 8.27 17.30 -5.90
CA PRO A 218 8.96 17.60 -7.15
C PRO A 218 9.56 19.01 -7.11
N ASN A 219 10.77 19.17 -7.63
CA ASN A 219 11.39 20.48 -7.71
C ASN A 219 10.86 21.23 -8.96
N PRO A 220 10.34 22.46 -8.83
CA PRO A 220 9.86 23.24 -9.97
C PRO A 220 10.96 23.59 -10.99
N GLY A 221 12.24 23.55 -10.59
CA GLY A 221 13.39 23.75 -11.48
C GLY A 221 13.67 22.57 -12.43
N GLY A 222 13.03 21.41 -12.23
CA GLY A 222 13.14 20.26 -13.12
C GLY A 222 13.46 18.94 -12.40
N PRO A 223 13.45 17.81 -13.15
CA PRO A 223 13.57 16.47 -12.56
C PRO A 223 14.97 16.13 -12.05
N PHE A 224 16.00 16.86 -12.46
CA PHE A 224 17.39 16.66 -12.02
C PHE A 224 17.78 17.56 -10.84
N GLU A 225 16.90 18.50 -10.46
CA GLU A 225 17.18 19.41 -9.36
C GLU A 225 17.00 18.71 -8.01
N PRO A 226 17.88 18.95 -7.02
CA PRO A 226 17.80 18.31 -5.72
C PRO A 226 16.46 18.57 -5.02
N THR A 227 15.82 17.51 -4.55
CA THR A 227 14.55 17.58 -3.79
C THR A 227 14.74 17.35 -2.28
N ILE A 228 15.96 17.06 -1.82
CA ILE A 228 16.28 16.71 -0.42
C ILE A 228 15.87 17.80 0.60
N GLY A 229 15.75 19.05 0.16
CA GLY A 229 15.29 20.18 0.99
C GLY A 229 13.78 20.31 1.10
N SER A 230 13.00 19.49 0.38
CA SER A 230 11.54 19.60 0.29
C SER A 230 10.85 18.26 0.60
N PRO A 231 11.06 17.66 1.78
CA PRO A 231 10.35 16.44 2.15
C PRO A 231 8.84 16.68 2.28
N ILE A 232 8.05 15.63 2.12
CA ILE A 232 6.61 15.67 2.39
C ILE A 232 6.42 15.27 3.86
N GLU A 233 6.05 16.22 4.71
CA GLU A 233 5.78 15.99 6.13
C GLU A 233 4.44 15.25 6.31
N ALA A 234 4.37 14.43 7.36
CA ALA A 234 3.20 13.62 7.68
C ALA A 234 2.18 14.42 8.51
N ASP A 235 1.43 15.29 7.84
CA ASP A 235 0.42 16.14 8.48
C ASP A 235 -0.99 15.58 8.28
N ASP A 236 -1.36 14.58 9.10
CA ASP A 236 -2.69 13.99 9.07
C ASP A 236 -3.80 14.97 9.53
N ALA A 237 -3.47 16.02 10.30
CA ALA A 237 -4.46 16.96 10.82
C ALA A 237 -5.05 17.86 9.74
N ASN A 238 -4.28 18.13 8.67
CA ASN A 238 -4.68 19.01 7.58
C ASN A 238 -5.01 18.26 6.27
N VAL A 239 -5.10 16.93 6.30
CA VAL A 239 -5.54 16.14 5.13
C VAL A 239 -6.97 16.51 4.78
N SER A 240 -7.21 16.82 3.51
CA SER A 240 -8.54 17.12 2.98
C SER A 240 -9.06 15.94 2.15
N VAL A 241 -10.35 15.61 2.30
CA VAL A 241 -11.01 14.53 1.57
C VAL A 241 -11.94 15.13 0.52
N VAL A 242 -11.85 14.64 -0.72
CA VAL A 242 -12.71 15.04 -1.84
C VAL A 242 -13.39 13.84 -2.50
N GLY A 243 -14.52 14.09 -3.16
CA GLY A 243 -15.21 13.08 -3.98
C GLY A 243 -16.14 12.13 -3.22
N GLY A 244 -16.52 12.43 -1.98
CA GLY A 244 -17.53 11.69 -1.21
C GLY A 244 -17.01 11.07 0.08
N GLY A 245 -17.86 10.28 0.73
CA GLY A 245 -17.54 9.57 1.97
C GLY A 245 -16.72 8.29 1.76
N ILE A 246 -16.36 7.63 2.86
CA ILE A 246 -15.63 6.36 2.85
C ILE A 246 -16.51 5.26 2.23
N PRO A 247 -16.00 4.47 1.28
CA PRO A 247 -16.74 3.36 0.70
C PRO A 247 -17.21 2.36 1.76
N GLY A 248 -18.48 1.98 1.69
CA GLY A 248 -19.12 1.12 2.70
C GLY A 248 -19.36 1.80 4.05
N GLY A 249 -19.11 3.11 4.17
CA GLY A 249 -19.29 3.86 5.42
C GLY A 249 -18.24 3.53 6.49
N GLY A 250 -18.51 4.00 7.71
CA GLY A 250 -17.63 3.86 8.87
C GLY A 250 -16.73 5.08 9.11
N THR A 251 -15.84 4.95 10.08
CA THR A 251 -14.91 6.01 10.51
C THR A 251 -13.47 5.52 10.42
N PRO A 252 -12.54 6.34 9.91
CA PRO A 252 -11.15 5.96 9.85
C PRO A 252 -10.54 5.98 11.25
N VAL A 253 -9.72 4.97 11.56
CA VAL A 253 -9.09 4.80 12.87
C VAL A 253 -7.58 4.76 12.69
N ASP A 254 -6.83 5.40 13.59
CA ASP A 254 -5.38 5.25 13.64
C ASP A 254 -5.03 3.93 14.35
N PRO A 255 -4.52 2.92 13.63
CA PRO A 255 -4.21 1.62 14.21
C PRO A 255 -3.08 1.69 15.25
N THR A 256 -2.23 2.71 15.16
CA THR A 256 -1.04 2.86 16.00
C THR A 256 -1.27 3.68 17.27
N GLY A 257 -2.47 4.24 17.45
CA GLY A 257 -2.76 5.14 18.57
C GLY A 257 -1.89 6.40 18.59
N GLY A 258 -1.46 6.88 17.42
CA GLY A 258 -0.56 8.03 17.30
C GLY A 258 0.92 7.70 17.39
N ALA A 259 1.33 6.45 17.16
CA ALA A 259 2.75 6.13 17.11
C ALA A 259 3.46 6.93 16.01
N PRO A 260 4.70 7.38 16.24
CA PRO A 260 5.34 8.35 15.36
C PRO A 260 5.93 7.73 14.08
N ALA A 261 5.87 6.40 13.94
CA ALA A 261 6.40 5.69 12.78
C ALA A 261 5.62 4.39 12.50
N GLY A 262 5.38 4.14 11.21
CA GLY A 262 4.82 2.90 10.68
C GLY A 262 4.48 3.06 9.21
N THR A 263 4.79 2.03 8.40
CA THR A 263 4.61 2.07 6.94
C THR A 263 3.16 2.35 6.53
N PHE A 264 2.17 1.94 7.32
CA PHE A 264 0.75 2.19 7.07
C PHE A 264 0.07 2.88 8.26
N ALA A 265 0.84 3.62 9.05
CA ALA A 265 0.36 4.35 10.22
C ALA A 265 -0.45 5.61 9.82
N GLY A 266 -1.11 6.20 10.83
CA GLY A 266 -1.93 7.40 10.69
C GLY A 266 -3.39 7.06 10.36
N ILE A 267 -4.29 7.98 10.71
CA ILE A 267 -5.74 7.81 10.54
C ILE A 267 -6.15 7.55 9.09
N PHE A 268 -5.42 8.12 8.13
CA PHE A 268 -5.66 7.92 6.70
C PHE A 268 -4.85 6.77 6.10
N GLY A 269 -4.07 6.01 6.90
CA GLY A 269 -3.20 4.96 6.40
C GLY A 269 -2.15 5.44 5.39
N LEU A 270 -1.75 6.71 5.46
CA LEU A 270 -0.80 7.36 4.54
C LEU A 270 0.67 7.13 4.90
N GLY A 271 0.92 6.45 6.03
CA GLY A 271 2.24 6.11 6.53
C GLY A 271 2.95 7.28 7.20
N LYS A 272 3.86 6.92 8.11
CA LYS A 272 4.76 7.84 8.83
C LYS A 272 6.15 7.21 8.93
N GLN A 273 7.17 7.97 8.56
CA GLN A 273 8.58 7.61 8.72
C GLN A 273 9.29 8.70 9.50
N GLN A 274 10.04 8.32 10.52
CA GLN A 274 10.93 9.26 11.19
C GLN A 274 12.23 9.38 10.41
N ALA A 275 12.49 10.58 9.90
CA ALA A 275 13.76 10.91 9.27
C ALA A 275 14.11 12.37 9.54
N ARG A 276 15.39 12.64 9.83
CA ARG A 276 15.90 14.01 10.08
C ARG A 276 15.17 14.75 11.22
N GLY A 277 14.66 14.01 12.21
CA GLY A 277 13.90 14.58 13.33
C GLY A 277 12.49 15.05 12.98
N LEU A 278 12.01 14.73 11.77
CA LEU A 278 10.66 15.03 11.29
C LEU A 278 9.88 13.72 11.04
N GLU A 279 8.55 13.80 11.09
CA GLU A 279 7.67 12.76 10.57
C GLU A 279 7.41 13.04 9.10
N LEU A 280 7.91 12.15 8.24
CA LEU A 280 7.81 12.25 6.79
C LEU A 280 6.89 11.17 6.24
N ARG A 281 6.34 11.42 5.06
CA ARG A 281 5.62 10.39 4.31
C ARG A 281 6.58 9.41 3.66
N PRO A 282 6.28 8.10 3.66
CA PRO A 282 6.98 7.15 2.80
C PRO A 282 6.69 7.46 1.32
N TYR A 283 7.62 7.08 0.44
CA TYR A 283 7.33 7.03 -0.99
C TYR A 283 6.18 6.05 -1.24
N ARG A 284 5.14 6.51 -1.95
CA ARG A 284 3.90 5.77 -2.11
C ARG A 284 3.32 5.89 -3.50
N ARG A 285 2.62 4.83 -3.93
CA ARG A 285 1.87 4.76 -5.19
C ARG A 285 0.65 3.86 -4.99
N VAL A 286 -0.45 4.16 -5.67
CA VAL A 286 -1.53 3.18 -5.80
C VAL A 286 -1.21 2.32 -7.02
N VAL A 287 -0.94 1.04 -6.77
CA VAL A 287 -0.83 0.03 -7.83
C VAL A 287 -2.23 -0.46 -8.13
N THR A 288 -2.63 -0.40 -9.39
CA THR A 288 -3.95 -0.85 -9.81
C THR A 288 -3.75 -1.99 -10.79
N ALA A 289 -4.34 -3.14 -10.46
CA ALA A 289 -4.51 -4.22 -11.42
C ALA A 289 -5.93 -4.19 -11.96
N GLN A 290 -6.11 -4.66 -13.20
CA GLN A 290 -7.40 -4.67 -13.86
C GLN A 290 -7.58 -5.95 -14.64
N SER A 291 -8.84 -6.40 -14.71
CA SER A 291 -9.24 -7.53 -15.52
C SER A 291 -10.63 -7.33 -16.07
N ILE A 292 -10.86 -7.85 -17.28
CA ILE A 292 -12.10 -7.67 -18.02
C ILE A 292 -12.55 -9.02 -18.55
N PHE A 293 -13.75 -9.43 -18.16
CA PHE A 293 -14.43 -10.60 -18.69
C PHE A 293 -15.84 -10.23 -19.14
N ARG A 294 -16.37 -11.02 -20.08
CA ARG A 294 -17.78 -10.91 -20.46
C ARG A 294 -18.61 -11.76 -19.52
N ARG A 295 -19.71 -11.21 -19.02
CA ARG A 295 -20.63 -11.96 -18.17
C ARG A 295 -21.30 -13.07 -18.99
N GLU A 296 -21.30 -14.28 -18.43
CA GLU A 296 -21.99 -15.42 -19.01
C GLU A 296 -23.49 -15.34 -18.67
N VAL A 297 -24.33 -15.70 -19.64
CA VAL A 297 -25.78 -15.81 -19.44
C VAL A 297 -26.06 -17.26 -19.09
N PHE A 298 -26.57 -17.48 -17.88
CA PHE A 298 -27.02 -18.79 -17.42
C PHE A 298 -28.54 -18.84 -17.62
N GLU A 299 -28.99 -19.68 -18.55
CA GLU A 299 -30.41 -20.02 -18.78
C GLU A 299 -30.88 -21.12 -17.82
#